data_AF-A0AAE0SS67-F1
#
_entry.id   AF-A0AAE0SS67-F1
#
_cell.length_a   1.000
_cell.length_b   1.000
_cell.length_c   1.000
_cell.angle_alpha   90.00
_cell.angle_beta   90.00
_cell.angle_gamma   90.00
#
_symmetry.space_group_name_H-M   'P 1'
#
loop_
_entity.id
_entity.type
_entity.pdbx_description
1 polymer ?
#
loop_
_entity_poly.entity_id
_entity_poly.type
_entity_poly.pdbx_seq_one_letter_code
_entity_poly.pdbx_strand_id
1 'polypeptide(L)'
;MNDFHLMILFCTVAVLDAGTSEFVWLRDLNNDAHKRHLDLGLSDELRFQLNRGGKSINIHLKENPHVSADTDIYVVEALPDGTKRAVKEPFTGKVESKYYHDIDNSAVFTVRCVKRANDPCARTLEGSLRIEDKYFNIVPVSDLSNVDTMYMNRGYNDTPHVIQEETAIVENINLTNDTIIHNLNVEESDLDKNKRAATVYGVELLVAVDPPVWQKFLALANNNAEKAMNRVREYVSHVINAVALTYKSIKGRSFSIDITLKAIIVVK
;
A
#
# COMPACT_ATOMS: atom_id res chain seq x y z
N MET A 1 -17.61 -25.74 6.26
CA MET A 1 -18.21 -24.40 6.12
C MET A 1 -17.15 -23.40 6.51
N ASN A 2 -16.73 -22.57 5.55
CA ASN A 2 -15.82 -21.45 5.79
C ASN A 2 -16.71 -20.26 6.14
N ASP A 3 -16.69 -19.81 7.38
CA ASP A 3 -17.38 -18.60 7.77
C ASP A 3 -16.64 -17.40 7.17
N PHE A 4 -17.23 -16.81 6.12
CA PHE A 4 -16.74 -15.58 5.52
C PHE A 4 -17.31 -14.41 6.32
N HIS A 5 -16.46 -13.68 7.03
CA HIS A 5 -16.83 -12.40 7.64
C HIS A 5 -16.48 -11.29 6.66
N LEU A 6 -17.50 -10.67 6.09
CA LEU A 6 -17.35 -9.50 5.22
C LEU A 6 -17.06 -8.28 6.08
N MET A 7 -15.80 -7.84 6.10
CA MET A 7 -15.42 -6.56 6.69
C MET A 7 -15.37 -5.50 5.58
N ILE A 8 -16.28 -4.53 5.65
CA ILE A 8 -16.29 -3.36 4.75
C ILE A 8 -15.48 -2.26 5.44
N LEU A 9 -14.33 -1.92 4.86
CA LEU A 9 -13.50 -0.83 5.34
C LEU A 9 -13.87 0.47 4.60
N PHE A 10 -14.32 1.48 5.33
CA PHE A 10 -14.48 2.83 4.79
C PHE A 10 -13.14 3.57 4.88
N CYS A 11 -12.53 3.86 3.73
CA CYS A 11 -11.30 4.65 3.68
C CYS A 11 -11.64 6.14 3.64
N THR A 12 -11.49 6.83 4.77
CA THR A 12 -11.42 8.30 4.79
C THR A 12 -10.02 8.73 4.37
N VAL A 13 -9.91 9.59 3.35
CA VAL A 13 -8.62 10.14 2.92
C VAL A 13 -8.17 11.17 3.96
N ALA A 14 -7.21 10.80 4.81
CA ALA A 14 -6.56 11.75 5.71
C ALA A 14 -5.71 12.74 4.90
N VAL A 15 -5.81 14.02 5.24
CA VAL A 15 -4.90 15.07 4.75
C VAL A 15 -3.81 15.21 5.81
N LEU A 16 -2.57 14.91 5.46
CA LEU A 16 -1.41 15.07 6.33
C LEU A 16 -0.72 16.40 5.99
N ASP A 17 -0.32 17.18 7.00
CA ASP A 17 0.57 18.34 6.78
C ASP A 17 2.00 17.83 6.61
N ALA A 18 2.74 18.46 5.70
CA ALA A 18 4.13 18.11 5.48
C ALA A 18 5.01 18.84 6.51
N GLY A 19 5.62 18.08 7.42
CA GLY A 19 6.70 18.58 8.27
C GLY A 19 7.97 18.95 7.48
N THR A 20 9.09 19.14 8.17
CA THR A 20 10.39 19.40 7.52
C THR A 20 10.74 18.29 6.54
N SER A 21 10.97 18.67 5.27
CA SER A 21 11.36 17.75 4.21
C SER A 21 12.88 17.65 4.12
N GLU A 22 13.41 16.43 4.07
CA GLU A 22 14.84 16.17 3.89
C GLU A 22 15.06 15.29 2.65
N PHE A 23 16.14 15.52 1.91
CA PHE A 23 16.55 14.61 0.85
C PHE A 23 17.21 13.37 1.44
N VAL A 24 16.83 12.20 0.95
CA VAL A 24 17.42 10.94 1.37
C VAL A 24 17.84 10.08 0.19
N TRP A 25 18.81 9.21 0.47
CA TRP A 25 19.34 8.24 -0.47
C TRP A 25 18.94 6.86 0.00
N LEU A 26 18.35 6.09 -0.92
CA LEU A 26 18.07 4.68 -0.72
C LEU A 26 19.07 3.88 -1.53
N ARG A 27 20.08 3.34 -0.85
CA ARG A 27 21.02 2.43 -1.50
C ARG A 27 20.43 1.03 -1.51
N ASP A 28 20.24 0.47 -2.69
CA ASP A 28 19.84 -0.93 -2.85
C ASP A 28 21.02 -1.86 -2.52
N LEU A 29 20.88 -2.61 -1.43
CA LEU A 29 21.88 -3.55 -0.94
C LEU A 29 21.78 -4.93 -1.60
N ASN A 30 20.69 -5.21 -2.33
CA ASN A 30 20.56 -6.44 -3.11
C ASN A 30 21.29 -6.36 -4.45
N ASN A 31 21.84 -5.19 -4.76
CA ASN A 31 22.31 -4.82 -6.08
C ASN A 31 23.82 -5.07 -6.22
N ASP A 32 24.24 -6.34 -6.28
CA ASP A 32 25.52 -6.70 -6.89
C ASP A 32 25.48 -6.25 -8.35
N ALA A 33 26.33 -5.29 -8.74
CA ALA A 33 26.31 -4.66 -10.07
C ALA A 33 26.37 -5.68 -11.24
N HIS A 34 26.86 -6.88 -10.99
CA HIS A 34 26.91 -7.97 -11.97
C HIS A 34 25.57 -8.68 -12.23
N LYS A 35 24.57 -8.55 -11.36
CA LYS A 35 23.24 -9.20 -11.52
C LYS A 35 22.18 -8.34 -12.21
N ARG A 36 22.45 -7.05 -12.43
CA ARG A 36 21.48 -6.09 -13.02
C ARG A 36 20.96 -6.46 -14.41
N HIS A 37 21.73 -7.22 -15.19
CA HIS A 37 21.37 -7.54 -16.57
C HIS A 37 20.43 -8.75 -16.72
N LEU A 38 20.18 -9.52 -15.65
CA LEU A 38 19.44 -10.78 -15.74
C LEU A 38 18.08 -10.76 -15.02
N ASP A 39 17.87 -9.82 -14.10
CA ASP A 39 16.65 -9.78 -13.30
C ASP A 39 15.68 -8.71 -13.84
N LEU A 40 14.74 -9.14 -14.69
CA LEU A 40 13.75 -8.26 -15.34
C LEU A 40 12.58 -7.87 -14.42
N GLY A 41 12.67 -8.16 -13.12
CA GLY A 41 11.56 -7.99 -12.18
C GLY A 41 11.95 -7.49 -10.79
N LEU A 42 10.92 -7.27 -9.98
CA LEU A 42 11.05 -6.95 -8.57
C LEU A 42 11.18 -8.26 -7.76
N SER A 43 12.25 -8.38 -6.97
CA SER A 43 12.51 -9.51 -6.06
C SER A 43 11.50 -9.55 -4.90
N ASP A 44 11.27 -10.75 -4.34
CA ASP A 44 10.38 -10.95 -3.19
C ASP A 44 10.95 -10.34 -1.90
N GLU A 45 12.26 -10.11 -1.86
CA GLU A 45 12.94 -9.37 -0.78
C GLU A 45 13.78 -8.24 -1.37
N LEU A 46 13.73 -7.09 -0.70
CA LEU A 46 14.49 -5.89 -1.02
C LEU A 46 15.20 -5.38 0.24
N ARG A 47 16.45 -4.94 0.10
CA ARG A 47 17.23 -4.38 1.21
C ARG A 47 17.68 -2.98 0.83
N PHE A 48 17.34 -2.01 1.66
CA PHE A 48 17.72 -0.62 1.46
C PHE A 48 18.48 -0.10 2.66
N GLN A 49 19.43 0.79 2.39
CA GLN A 49 20.05 1.60 3.41
C GLN A 49 19.62 3.05 3.23
N LEU A 50 18.91 3.57 4.24
CA LEU A 50 18.48 4.96 4.33
C LEU A 50 19.51 5.75 5.14
N ASN A 51 20.08 6.79 4.55
CA ASN A 51 21.04 7.67 5.23
C ASN A 51 20.39 9.01 5.59
N ARG A 52 20.33 9.34 6.89
CA ARG A 52 19.71 10.57 7.42
C ARG A 52 20.51 11.11 8.60
N GLY A 53 20.86 12.40 8.57
CA GLY A 53 21.54 13.07 9.70
C GLY A 53 22.83 12.39 10.18
N GLY A 54 23.58 11.76 9.27
CA GLY A 54 24.78 10.97 9.60
C GLY A 54 24.53 9.58 10.18
N LYS A 55 23.25 9.20 10.40
CA LYS A 55 22.84 7.84 10.77
C LYS A 55 22.45 7.04 9.54
N SER A 56 22.64 5.74 9.62
CA SER A 56 22.29 4.79 8.57
C SER A 56 21.30 3.77 9.11
N ILE A 57 20.16 3.63 8.45
CA ILE A 57 19.06 2.76 8.84
C ILE A 57 18.91 1.70 7.76
N ASN A 58 19.06 0.44 8.16
CA ASN A 58 18.86 -0.69 7.25
C ASN A 58 17.38 -1.08 7.28
N ILE A 59 16.75 -1.08 6.11
CA ILE A 59 15.36 -1.45 5.91
C ILE A 59 15.35 -2.77 5.14
N HIS A 60 14.67 -3.78 5.69
CA HIS A 60 14.51 -5.09 5.07
C HIS A 60 13.05 -5.29 4.68
N LEU A 61 12.79 -5.06 3.40
CA LEU A 61 11.48 -5.13 2.80
C LEU A 61 11.20 -6.53 2.28
N LYS A 62 10.16 -7.17 2.81
CA LYS A 62 9.62 -8.44 2.32
C LYS A 62 8.30 -8.21 1.60
N GLU A 63 8.16 -8.78 0.41
CA GLU A 63 6.94 -8.68 -0.38
C GLU A 63 5.75 -9.25 0.40
N ASN A 64 4.61 -8.58 0.26
CA ASN A 64 3.32 -9.07 0.70
C ASN A 64 2.59 -9.71 -0.50
N PRO A 65 2.55 -11.06 -0.60
CA PRO A 65 1.95 -11.73 -1.75
C PRO A 65 0.41 -11.67 -1.75
N HIS A 66 -0.20 -11.14 -0.68
CA HIS A 66 -1.66 -11.07 -0.51
C HIS A 66 -2.27 -9.76 -1.01
N VAL A 67 -1.44 -8.86 -1.53
CA VAL A 67 -1.85 -7.57 -2.07
C VAL A 67 -1.19 -7.40 -3.42
N SER A 68 -1.96 -7.05 -4.45
CA SER A 68 -1.46 -6.92 -5.82
C SER A 68 -1.99 -5.66 -6.48
N ALA A 69 -1.13 -5.03 -7.28
CA ALA A 69 -1.48 -3.86 -8.06
C ALA A 69 -2.28 -4.25 -9.32
N ASP A 70 -2.58 -5.54 -9.49
CA ASP A 70 -3.46 -6.10 -10.52
C ASP A 70 -4.81 -6.56 -9.94
N THR A 71 -5.12 -6.25 -8.67
CA THR A 71 -6.41 -6.60 -8.03
C THR A 71 -7.60 -6.18 -8.90
N ASP A 72 -8.59 -7.07 -9.00
CA ASP A 72 -9.81 -6.84 -9.76
C ASP A 72 -10.59 -5.64 -9.25
N ILE A 73 -11.07 -4.81 -10.19
CA ILE A 73 -11.98 -3.70 -9.90
C ILE A 73 -13.33 -4.00 -10.52
N TYR A 74 -14.38 -3.80 -9.75
CA TYR A 74 -15.77 -3.87 -10.18
C TYR A 74 -16.40 -2.49 -10.10
N VAL A 75 -17.09 -2.07 -11.14
CA VAL A 75 -17.85 -0.82 -11.16
C VAL A 75 -19.32 -1.14 -10.94
N VAL A 76 -19.98 -0.41 -10.04
CA VAL A 76 -21.43 -0.50 -9.87
C VAL A 76 -22.12 0.37 -10.91
N GLU A 77 -22.81 -0.27 -11.85
CA GLU A 77 -23.58 0.38 -12.91
C GLU A 77 -25.08 0.21 -12.67
N ALA A 78 -25.86 1.25 -12.99
CA ALA A 78 -27.32 1.15 -13.06
C ALA A 78 -27.73 0.65 -14.46
N LEU A 79 -28.52 -0.42 -14.49
CA LEU A 79 -29.13 -0.94 -15.70
C LEU A 79 -30.34 -0.09 -16.13
N PRO A 80 -30.79 -0.19 -17.39
CA PRO A 80 -31.98 0.52 -17.88
C PRO A 80 -33.27 0.22 -17.09
N ASP A 81 -33.34 -0.94 -16.43
CA ASP A 81 -34.46 -1.35 -15.58
C ASP A 81 -34.36 -0.82 -14.12
N GLY A 82 -33.34 -0.01 -13.82
CA GLY A 82 -33.08 0.56 -12.50
C GLY A 82 -32.35 -0.38 -11.53
N THR A 83 -32.06 -1.62 -11.92
CA THR A 83 -31.27 -2.54 -11.10
C THR A 83 -29.79 -2.17 -11.14
N LYS A 84 -29.05 -2.48 -10.07
CA LYS A 84 -27.60 -2.24 -10.00
C LYS A 84 -26.85 -3.54 -10.18
N ARG A 85 -25.78 -3.52 -11.00
CA ARG A 85 -24.86 -4.65 -11.14
C ARG A 85 -23.42 -4.21 -11.01
N ALA A 86 -22.60 -5.08 -10.43
CA ALA A 86 -21.16 -4.93 -10.42
C ALA A 86 -20.58 -5.54 -11.71
N VAL A 87 -19.93 -4.71 -12.53
CA VAL A 87 -19.26 -5.14 -13.77
C VAL A 87 -17.76 -5.05 -13.58
N LYS A 88 -17.03 -6.11 -13.90
CA LYS A 88 -15.57 -6.11 -13.83
C LYS A 88 -15.02 -5.11 -14.85
N GLU A 89 -14.25 -4.14 -14.39
CA GLU A 89 -13.57 -3.17 -15.25
C GLU A 89 -12.47 -3.89 -16.04
N PRO A 90 -12.40 -3.73 -17.38
CA PRO A 90 -11.32 -4.30 -18.16
C PRO A 90 -9.98 -3.66 -17.74
N PHE A 91 -9.01 -4.51 -17.42
CA PHE A 91 -7.66 -4.08 -17.08
C PHE A 91 -6.69 -4.65 -18.12
N THR A 92 -6.09 -3.76 -18.91
CA THR A 92 -5.18 -4.11 -20.02
C THR A 92 -3.71 -3.87 -19.67
N GLY A 93 -3.43 -3.25 -18.53
CA GLY A 93 -2.08 -3.03 -18.03
C GLY A 93 -1.56 -4.20 -17.20
N LYS A 94 -0.25 -4.21 -16.95
CA LYS A 94 0.32 -4.78 -15.71
C LYS A 94 0.85 -3.59 -14.95
N VAL A 95 0.45 -3.42 -13.69
CA VAL A 95 1.13 -2.43 -12.86
C VAL A 95 2.42 -3.09 -12.38
N GLU A 96 3.58 -2.57 -12.81
CA GLU A 96 4.89 -3.06 -12.36
C GLU A 96 5.21 -2.55 -10.94
N SER A 97 4.26 -2.72 -10.01
CA SER A 97 4.34 -2.34 -8.61
C SER A 97 4.17 -3.57 -7.73
N LYS A 98 5.02 -3.70 -6.71
CA LYS A 98 4.90 -4.68 -5.64
C LYS A 98 4.81 -3.99 -4.29
N TYR A 99 4.21 -4.67 -3.33
CA TYR A 99 3.94 -4.14 -1.99
C TYR A 99 4.80 -4.87 -0.96
N TYR A 100 5.44 -4.13 -0.06
CA TYR A 100 6.43 -4.67 0.85
C TYR A 100 6.22 -4.19 2.29
N HIS A 101 6.74 -4.97 3.22
CA HIS A 101 6.77 -4.69 4.65
C HIS A 101 8.14 -4.88 5.26
N ASP A 102 8.43 -4.07 6.27
CA ASP A 102 9.44 -4.33 7.29
C ASP A 102 8.76 -4.23 8.66
N ILE A 103 8.58 -5.37 9.33
CA ILE A 103 7.87 -5.43 10.62
C ILE A 103 8.66 -4.69 11.70
N ASP A 104 9.99 -4.81 11.70
CA ASP A 104 10.85 -4.27 12.73
C ASP A 104 10.88 -2.74 12.68
N ASN A 105 10.93 -2.19 11.48
CA ASN A 105 10.89 -0.75 11.24
C ASN A 105 9.45 -0.19 11.07
N SER A 106 8.42 -1.04 11.23
CA SER A 106 7.02 -0.68 10.97
C SER A 106 6.85 0.03 9.62
N ALA A 107 7.52 -0.50 8.60
CA ALA A 107 7.61 0.12 7.29
C ALA A 107 6.71 -0.56 6.28
N VAL A 108 6.03 0.25 5.47
CA VAL A 108 5.12 -0.17 4.41
C VAL A 108 5.48 0.59 3.13
N PHE A 109 5.76 -0.13 2.05
CA PHE A 109 6.20 0.49 0.80
C PHE A 109 5.51 -0.12 -0.41
N THR A 110 5.19 0.74 -1.35
CA THR A 110 4.98 0.39 -2.75
C THR A 110 6.30 0.59 -3.48
N VAL A 111 6.80 -0.45 -4.15
CA VAL A 111 8.00 -0.36 -4.99
C VAL A 111 7.57 -0.51 -6.43
N ARG A 112 7.96 0.44 -7.29
CA ARG A 112 7.65 0.42 -8.72
C ARG A 112 8.90 0.25 -9.56
N CYS A 113 8.74 -0.40 -10.69
CA CYS A 113 9.75 -0.51 -11.73
C CYS A 113 9.52 0.59 -12.77
N VAL A 114 10.49 1.49 -12.97
CA VAL A 114 10.42 2.53 -13.99
C VAL A 114 11.46 2.26 -15.06
N LYS A 115 11.02 2.01 -16.29
CA LYS A 115 11.93 1.78 -17.43
C LYS A 115 12.69 3.05 -17.78
N ARG A 116 14.03 2.98 -17.81
CA ARG A 116 14.94 4.05 -18.25
C ARG A 116 15.88 3.52 -19.34
N ALA A 117 16.50 4.42 -20.10
CA ALA A 117 17.35 4.07 -21.25
C ALA A 117 18.46 3.04 -20.94
N ASN A 118 19.03 3.09 -19.72
CA ASN A 118 20.13 2.20 -19.29
C ASN A 118 19.75 1.28 -18.12
N ASP A 119 18.48 1.30 -17.71
CA ASP A 119 18.00 0.52 -16.57
C ASP A 119 16.58 0.03 -16.88
N PRO A 120 16.40 -1.28 -17.20
CA PRO A 120 15.09 -1.83 -17.48
C PRO A 120 14.17 -1.78 -16.26
N CYS A 121 14.72 -1.58 -15.05
CA CYS A 121 13.95 -1.49 -13.82
C CYS A 121 14.57 -0.52 -12.81
N ALA A 122 14.52 0.78 -13.11
CA ALA A 122 14.89 1.79 -12.13
C ALA A 122 13.82 1.81 -11.02
N ARG A 123 14.17 1.26 -9.86
CA ARG A 123 13.24 1.13 -8.73
C ARG A 123 12.90 2.50 -8.14
N THR A 124 11.63 2.71 -7.89
CA THR A 124 11.13 3.83 -7.09
C THR A 124 10.37 3.28 -5.89
N LEU A 125 10.42 4.01 -4.77
CA LEU A 125 9.83 3.59 -3.51
C LEU A 125 8.95 4.73 -3.01
N GLU A 126 7.75 4.37 -2.56
CA GLU A 126 6.79 5.28 -1.96
C GLU A 126 6.14 4.57 -0.78
N GLY A 127 6.10 5.21 0.38
CA GLY A 127 5.49 4.62 1.55
C GLY A 127 5.93 5.27 2.84
N SER A 128 5.72 4.59 3.96
CA SER A 128 6.01 5.11 5.28
C SER A 128 6.83 4.14 6.13
N LEU A 129 7.53 4.68 7.12
CA LEU A 129 8.30 3.92 8.08
C LEU A 129 8.38 4.64 9.42
N ARG A 130 8.74 3.89 10.47
CA ARG A 130 8.95 4.41 11.81
C ARG A 130 10.44 4.49 12.12
N ILE A 131 10.92 5.66 12.53
CA ILE A 131 12.31 5.90 12.95
C ILE A 131 12.27 6.61 14.30
N GLU A 132 12.90 6.04 15.32
CA GLU A 132 12.99 6.67 16.66
C GLU A 132 11.61 7.13 17.19
N ASP A 133 10.61 6.25 17.09
CA ASP A 133 9.20 6.46 17.48
C ASP A 133 8.43 7.53 16.71
N LYS A 134 9.00 8.09 15.64
CA LYS A 134 8.34 9.01 14.72
C LYS A 134 8.02 8.35 13.40
N TYR A 135 6.91 8.75 12.79
CA TYR A 135 6.51 8.28 11.47
C TYR A 135 7.01 9.21 10.38
N PHE A 136 7.47 8.62 9.30
CA PHE A 136 7.98 9.34 8.15
C PHE A 136 7.38 8.79 6.87
N ASN A 137 7.06 9.69 5.96
CA ASN A 137 6.75 9.36 4.57
C ASN A 137 7.98 9.52 3.71
N ILE A 138 8.18 8.57 2.81
CA ILE A 138 9.19 8.63 1.76
C ILE A 138 8.47 8.61 0.42
N VAL A 139 8.77 9.61 -0.41
CA VAL A 139 8.21 9.74 -1.75
C VAL A 139 9.33 9.98 -2.77
N PRO A 140 9.21 9.48 -4.01
CA PRO A 140 10.19 9.79 -5.04
C PRO A 140 10.11 11.29 -5.40
N VAL A 141 11.26 11.90 -5.70
CA VAL A 141 11.28 13.29 -6.17
C VAL A 141 10.64 13.36 -7.56
N SER A 142 9.57 14.15 -7.69
CA SER A 142 8.82 14.30 -8.95
C SER A 142 9.50 15.20 -9.98
N ASP A 143 10.32 16.16 -9.52
CA ASP A 143 11.05 17.10 -10.37
C ASP A 143 12.54 17.14 -9.97
N LEU A 144 13.36 16.55 -10.83
CA LEU A 144 14.81 16.47 -10.63
C LEU A 144 15.53 17.77 -11.03
N SER A 145 14.85 18.74 -11.65
CA SER A 145 15.48 19.99 -12.13
C SER A 145 16.07 20.83 -11.00
N ASN A 146 15.53 20.69 -9.78
CA ASN A 146 16.00 21.37 -8.57
C ASN A 146 16.86 20.48 -7.66
N VAL A 147 17.08 19.21 -8.03
CA VAL A 147 18.01 18.35 -7.30
C VAL A 147 19.40 18.74 -7.74
N ASP A 148 20.07 19.51 -6.88
CA ASP A 148 21.37 20.10 -7.15
C ASP A 148 22.33 19.06 -7.77
N THR A 149 22.89 19.38 -8.94
CA THR A 149 23.78 18.52 -9.74
C THR A 149 24.95 17.93 -8.92
N MET A 150 25.30 18.58 -7.80
CA MET A 150 26.28 18.11 -6.83
C MET A 150 25.95 16.72 -6.24
N TYR A 151 24.68 16.32 -6.22
CA TYR A 151 24.22 15.04 -5.69
C TYR A 151 24.16 13.91 -6.72
N MET A 152 24.04 14.23 -8.01
CA MET A 152 24.02 13.26 -9.12
C MET A 152 25.42 12.69 -9.46
N ASN A 153 26.49 13.34 -9.01
CA ASN A 153 27.87 12.97 -9.34
C ASN A 153 28.44 11.78 -8.55
N ARG A 154 27.66 11.12 -7.67
CA ARG A 154 28.16 9.99 -6.88
C ARG A 154 28.12 8.62 -7.58
N GLY A 155 27.72 8.55 -8.85
CA GLY A 155 27.75 7.29 -9.62
C GLY A 155 26.77 6.21 -9.11
N TYR A 156 25.80 6.60 -8.28
CA TYR A 156 24.71 5.72 -7.87
C TYR A 156 23.54 5.95 -8.82
N ASN A 157 23.04 4.87 -9.45
CA ASN A 157 21.81 4.90 -10.25
C ASN A 157 20.54 5.05 -9.39
N ASP A 158 20.69 5.46 -8.13
CA ASP A 158 19.62 5.50 -7.15
C ASP A 158 18.69 6.67 -7.45
N THR A 159 17.38 6.42 -7.48
CA THR A 159 16.39 7.49 -7.61
C THR A 159 16.38 8.29 -6.31
N PRO A 160 16.45 9.63 -6.34
CA PRO A 160 16.38 10.42 -5.11
C PRO A 160 14.96 10.45 -4.54
N HIS A 161 14.88 10.51 -3.21
CA HIS A 161 13.62 10.57 -2.47
C HIS A 161 13.62 11.74 -1.49
N VAL A 162 12.42 12.17 -1.14
CA VAL A 162 12.18 13.07 -0.02
C VAL A 162 11.64 12.25 1.13
N ILE A 163 12.18 12.46 2.33
CA ILE A 163 11.58 12.00 3.57
C ILE A 163 10.91 13.18 4.27
N GLN A 164 9.72 12.95 4.81
CA GLN A 164 8.92 13.94 5.52
C GLN A 164 8.44 13.34 6.82
N GLU A 165 8.66 14.01 7.94
CA GLU A 165 8.05 13.61 9.21
C GLU A 165 6.54 13.81 9.10
N GLU A 166 5.78 12.75 9.39
CA GLU A 166 4.33 12.85 9.49
C GLU A 166 3.99 13.50 10.84
N THR A 167 3.58 14.76 10.81
CA THR A 167 2.89 15.34 11.97
C THR A 167 1.43 14.95 11.88
N ALA A 168 0.98 14.10 12.81
CA ALA A 168 -0.44 13.82 12.94
C ALA A 168 -1.17 15.13 13.24
N ILE A 169 -1.82 15.72 12.23
CA ILE A 169 -2.90 16.65 12.51
C ILE A 169 -4.05 15.77 12.96
N VAL A 170 -4.14 15.57 14.26
CA VAL A 170 -5.44 15.25 14.86
C VAL A 170 -6.22 16.55 14.75
N GLU A 171 -6.77 16.84 13.56
CA GLU A 171 -7.96 17.68 13.54
C GLU A 171 -8.93 16.98 14.47
N ASN A 172 -9.70 17.73 15.24
CA ASN A 172 -10.81 17.18 16.01
C ASN A 172 -11.84 16.64 15.00
N ILE A 173 -11.52 15.52 14.36
CA ILE A 173 -12.44 14.67 13.65
C ILE A 173 -13.33 14.20 14.78
N ASN A 174 -14.50 14.83 14.89
CA ASN A 174 -15.62 14.26 15.58
C ASN A 174 -15.97 12.97 14.82
N LEU A 175 -15.18 11.92 15.07
CA LEU A 175 -15.57 10.55 14.81
C LEU A 175 -16.76 10.36 15.74
N THR A 176 -17.96 10.62 15.23
CA THR A 176 -19.13 9.98 15.80
C THR A 176 -18.81 8.50 15.72
N ASN A 177 -18.57 7.90 16.88
CA ASN A 177 -18.54 6.46 17.01
C ASN A 177 -19.95 5.96 16.67
N ASP A 178 -20.26 5.94 15.37
CA ASP A 178 -21.38 5.21 14.82
C ASP A 178 -20.97 3.73 14.91
N THR A 179 -21.00 3.27 16.16
CA THR A 179 -20.91 1.87 16.49
C THR A 179 -22.22 1.30 15.98
N ILE A 180 -22.25 0.85 14.73
CA ILE A 180 -23.32 -0.01 14.24
C ILE A 180 -23.11 -1.34 14.96
N ILE A 181 -23.63 -1.42 16.18
CA ILE A 181 -23.80 -2.68 16.89
C ILE A 181 -24.91 -3.39 16.12
N HIS A 182 -24.53 -4.22 15.15
CA HIS A 182 -25.42 -5.32 14.81
C HIS A 182 -25.49 -6.20 16.05
N ASN A 183 -26.69 -6.29 16.64
CA ASN A 183 -27.03 -7.40 17.52
C ASN A 183 -26.96 -8.67 16.67
N LEU A 184 -25.74 -9.15 16.42
CA LEU A 184 -25.48 -10.47 15.90
C LEU A 184 -25.82 -11.40 17.07
N ASN A 185 -27.09 -11.82 17.11
CA ASN A 185 -27.45 -13.06 17.78
C ASN A 185 -26.75 -14.18 17.00
N VAL A 186 -25.46 -14.36 17.25
CA VAL A 186 -24.77 -15.59 16.91
C VAL A 186 -25.36 -16.60 17.88
N GLU A 187 -26.35 -17.37 17.43
CA GLU A 187 -26.65 -18.63 18.10
C GLU A 187 -25.34 -19.42 18.09
N GLU A 188 -24.73 -19.58 19.27
CA GLU A 188 -23.62 -20.50 19.49
C GLU A 188 -24.14 -21.90 19.16
N SER A 189 -24.07 -22.26 17.89
CA SER A 189 -24.19 -23.63 17.45
C SER A 189 -22.99 -24.36 18.07
N ASP A 190 -23.26 -25.31 18.97
CA ASP A 190 -22.34 -26.28 19.59
C ASP A 190 -21.62 -27.13 18.50
N LEU A 191 -20.76 -26.48 17.72
CA LEU A 191 -19.94 -27.12 16.68
C LEU A 191 -18.64 -27.61 17.32
N ASP A 192 -18.68 -28.87 17.73
CA ASP A 192 -17.57 -29.83 17.81
C ASP A 192 -16.19 -29.27 18.19
N LYS A 193 -15.87 -29.43 19.48
CA LYS A 193 -14.59 -29.12 20.17
C LYS A 193 -13.37 -29.93 19.72
N ASN A 194 -13.23 -30.31 18.44
CA ASN A 194 -12.08 -31.07 17.94
C ASN A 194 -11.42 -30.50 16.66
N LYS A 195 -11.66 -29.24 16.30
CA LYS A 195 -10.82 -28.57 15.29
C LYS A 195 -9.54 -28.08 15.97
N ARG A 196 -8.39 -28.65 15.56
CA ARG A 196 -7.06 -28.11 15.88
C ARG A 196 -7.09 -26.61 15.60
N ALA A 197 -6.88 -25.80 16.63
CA ALA A 197 -6.91 -24.34 16.50
C ALA A 197 -5.99 -23.93 15.35
N ALA A 198 -6.56 -23.29 14.32
CA ALA A 198 -5.76 -22.76 13.24
C ALA A 198 -4.82 -21.71 13.82
N THR A 199 -3.51 -21.89 13.59
CA THR A 199 -2.49 -20.92 14.01
C THR A 199 -2.45 -19.70 13.09
N VAL A 200 -3.11 -19.77 11.93
CA VAL A 200 -3.19 -18.70 10.94
C VAL A 200 -4.64 -18.53 10.50
N TYR A 201 -5.17 -17.30 10.60
CA TYR A 201 -6.49 -16.92 10.10
C TYR A 201 -6.34 -16.05 8.86
N GLY A 202 -6.96 -16.46 7.75
CA GLY A 202 -7.03 -15.65 6.54
C GLY A 202 -8.25 -14.73 6.58
N VAL A 203 -8.06 -13.44 6.33
CA VAL A 203 -9.14 -12.45 6.17
C VAL A 203 -9.10 -11.92 4.75
N GLU A 204 -10.23 -12.02 4.08
CA GLU A 204 -10.41 -11.55 2.71
C GLU A 204 -11.19 -10.23 2.71
N LEU A 205 -10.62 -9.20 2.11
CA LEU A 205 -11.20 -7.86 2.09
C LEU A 205 -11.73 -7.49 0.71
N LEU A 206 -12.92 -6.89 0.74
CA LEU A 206 -13.56 -6.21 -0.38
C LEU A 206 -13.65 -4.73 0.00
N VAL A 207 -13.06 -3.85 -0.80
CA VAL A 207 -13.02 -2.41 -0.50
C VAL A 207 -13.98 -1.67 -1.41
N ALA A 208 -14.93 -0.94 -0.85
CA ALA A 208 -15.83 -0.08 -1.60
C ALA A 208 -15.30 1.36 -1.63
N VAL A 209 -15.30 1.97 -2.80
CA VAL A 209 -14.93 3.37 -3.04
C VAL A 209 -16.18 4.15 -3.39
N ASP A 210 -16.57 5.04 -2.48
CA ASP A 210 -17.77 5.86 -2.63
C ASP A 210 -17.62 6.93 -3.73
N PRO A 211 -18.75 7.43 -4.28
CA PRO A 211 -18.73 8.41 -5.37
C PRO A 211 -17.87 9.66 -5.08
N PRO A 212 -17.92 10.31 -3.90
CA PRO A 212 -17.08 11.48 -3.64
C PRO A 212 -15.57 11.16 -3.69
N VAL A 213 -15.17 9.99 -3.23
CA VAL A 213 -13.76 9.54 -3.27
C VAL A 213 -13.36 9.24 -4.71
N TRP A 214 -14.21 8.55 -5.47
CA TRP A 214 -14.01 8.32 -6.90
C TRP A 214 -13.83 9.64 -7.67
N GLN A 215 -14.70 10.62 -7.45
CA GLN A 215 -14.61 11.93 -8.11
C GLN A 215 -13.29 12.66 -7.79
N LYS A 216 -12.77 12.53 -6.56
CA LYS A 216 -11.45 13.06 -6.19
C LYS A 216 -10.32 12.40 -7.01
N PHE A 217 -10.33 11.07 -7.12
CA PHE A 217 -9.34 10.36 -7.95
C PHE A 217 -9.45 10.72 -9.43
N LEU A 218 -10.66 10.88 -9.94
CA LEU A 218 -10.92 11.28 -11.32
C LEU A 218 -10.39 12.69 -11.60
N ALA A 219 -10.64 13.64 -10.70
CA ALA A 219 -10.10 15.00 -10.80
C ALA A 219 -8.57 15.02 -10.78
N LEU A 220 -7.94 14.29 -9.85
CA LEU A 220 -6.48 14.15 -9.77
C LEU A 220 -5.86 13.50 -11.01
N ALA A 221 -6.66 12.72 -11.75
CA ALA A 221 -6.28 12.07 -13.00
C ALA A 221 -6.62 12.92 -14.25
N ASN A 222 -6.95 14.21 -14.10
CA ASN A 222 -7.39 15.09 -15.18
C ASN A 222 -8.60 14.53 -15.96
N ASN A 223 -9.57 13.97 -15.25
CA ASN A 223 -10.77 13.33 -15.79
C ASN A 223 -10.51 12.11 -16.70
N ASN A 224 -9.31 11.53 -16.64
CA ASN A 224 -9.02 10.25 -17.29
C ASN A 224 -9.42 9.08 -16.36
N ALA A 225 -10.50 8.38 -16.71
CA ALA A 225 -11.06 7.30 -15.91
C ALA A 225 -10.10 6.11 -15.73
N GLU A 226 -9.38 5.71 -16.79
CA GLU A 226 -8.42 4.60 -16.71
C GLU A 226 -7.27 4.93 -15.74
N LYS A 227 -6.72 6.15 -15.86
CA LYS A 227 -5.67 6.64 -14.95
C LYS A 227 -6.18 6.77 -13.52
N ALA A 228 -7.42 7.21 -13.32
CA ALA A 228 -8.06 7.27 -12.01
C ALA A 228 -8.22 5.88 -11.40
N MET A 229 -8.66 4.91 -12.20
CA MET A 229 -8.85 3.52 -11.78
C MET A 229 -7.53 2.86 -11.35
N ASN A 230 -6.46 3.09 -12.11
CA ASN A 230 -5.12 2.62 -11.73
C ASN A 230 -4.64 3.26 -10.42
N ARG A 231 -4.91 4.56 -10.21
CA ARG A 231 -4.59 5.23 -8.95
C ARG A 231 -5.39 4.69 -7.76
N VAL A 232 -6.68 4.41 -7.94
CA VAL A 232 -7.51 3.74 -6.93
C VAL A 232 -6.91 2.39 -6.56
N ARG A 233 -6.53 1.59 -7.58
CA ARG A 233 -5.92 0.27 -7.36
C ARG A 233 -4.65 0.37 -6.55
N GLU A 234 -3.75 1.27 -6.94
CA GLU A 234 -2.48 1.47 -6.23
C GLU A 234 -2.69 1.94 -4.79
N TYR A 235 -3.56 2.93 -4.59
CA TYR A 235 -3.83 3.51 -3.29
C TYR A 235 -4.46 2.49 -2.33
N VAL A 236 -5.55 1.83 -2.75
CA VAL A 236 -6.24 0.85 -1.91
C VAL A 236 -5.31 -0.31 -1.56
N SER A 237 -4.53 -0.79 -2.53
CA SER A 237 -3.56 -1.85 -2.29
C SER A 237 -2.50 -1.41 -1.27
N HIS A 238 -1.97 -0.20 -1.38
CA HIS A 238 -1.02 0.34 -0.39
C HIS A 238 -1.64 0.43 1.01
N VAL A 239 -2.89 0.89 1.13
CA VAL A 239 -3.59 0.96 2.42
C VAL A 239 -3.82 -0.44 3.00
N ILE A 240 -4.28 -1.41 2.22
CA ILE A 240 -4.47 -2.78 2.70
C ILE A 240 -3.13 -3.44 3.07
N ASN A 241 -2.05 -3.08 2.38
CA ASN A 241 -0.70 -3.46 2.78
C ASN A 241 -0.41 -2.94 4.21
N ALA A 242 -0.61 -1.65 4.47
CA ALA A 242 -0.43 -1.08 5.81
C ALA A 242 -1.31 -1.75 6.90
N VAL A 243 -2.56 -2.09 6.56
CA VAL A 243 -3.45 -2.85 7.45
C VAL A 243 -2.86 -4.24 7.74
N ALA A 244 -2.40 -4.95 6.71
CA ALA A 244 -1.78 -6.26 6.84
C ALA A 244 -0.52 -6.20 7.73
N LEU A 245 0.33 -5.18 7.56
CA LEU A 245 1.47 -4.93 8.45
C LEU A 245 1.02 -4.77 9.90
N THR A 246 -0.01 -3.95 10.14
CA THR A 246 -0.53 -3.68 11.48
C THR A 246 -0.91 -4.98 12.18
N TYR A 247 -1.63 -5.89 11.51
CA TYR A 247 -1.98 -7.19 12.07
C TYR A 247 -0.77 -8.10 12.28
N LYS A 248 0.21 -8.09 11.37
CA LYS A 248 1.46 -8.88 11.49
C LYS A 248 2.37 -8.39 12.62
N SER A 249 2.30 -7.11 12.97
CA SER A 249 3.12 -6.51 14.02
C SER A 249 2.62 -6.74 15.45
N ILE A 250 1.44 -7.36 15.64
CA ILE A 250 0.87 -7.55 16.97
C ILE A 250 1.56 -8.73 17.68
N LYS A 251 2.34 -8.41 18.72
CA LYS A 251 3.11 -9.36 19.51
C LYS A 251 2.24 -10.11 20.53
N GLY A 252 2.71 -11.27 20.98
CA GLY A 252 2.12 -12.02 22.11
C GLY A 252 0.85 -12.80 21.80
N ARG A 253 0.51 -12.98 20.51
CA ARG A 253 -0.63 -13.81 20.07
C ARG A 253 -0.16 -15.24 19.76
N SER A 254 -1.04 -16.20 20.03
CA SER A 254 -0.85 -17.61 19.66
C SER A 254 -1.22 -17.93 18.21
N PHE A 255 -1.70 -16.92 17.47
CA PHE A 255 -2.13 -17.03 16.09
C PHE A 255 -1.67 -15.80 15.28
N SER A 256 -1.58 -15.95 13.95
CA SER A 256 -1.37 -14.87 13.00
C SER A 256 -2.64 -14.60 12.17
N ILE A 257 -2.74 -13.38 11.64
CA ILE A 257 -3.80 -12.97 10.72
C ILE A 257 -3.16 -12.56 9.41
N ASP A 258 -3.57 -13.17 8.30
CA ASP A 258 -3.17 -12.79 6.95
C ASP A 258 -4.32 -12.07 6.24
N ILE A 259 -4.10 -10.79 5.92
CA ILE A 259 -5.06 -9.96 5.21
C ILE A 259 -4.81 -10.07 3.71
N THR A 260 -5.83 -10.41 2.92
CA THR A 260 -5.79 -10.48 1.46
C THR A 260 -6.80 -9.50 0.85
N LEU A 261 -6.36 -8.67 -0.09
CA LEU A 261 -7.26 -7.83 -0.89
C LEU A 261 -7.84 -8.66 -2.04
N LYS A 262 -9.14 -8.96 -2.00
CA LYS A 262 -9.82 -9.75 -3.03
C LYS A 262 -10.24 -8.92 -4.23
N ALA A 263 -10.89 -7.79 -3.98
CA ALA A 263 -11.41 -6.93 -5.03
C ALA A 263 -11.71 -5.51 -4.50
N ILE A 264 -11.78 -4.56 -5.43
CA ILE A 264 -12.19 -3.19 -5.17
C ILE A 264 -13.52 -2.97 -5.92
N ILE A 265 -14.47 -2.33 -5.25
CA ILE A 265 -15.76 -1.96 -5.83
C ILE A 265 -15.80 -0.44 -5.91
N VAL A 266 -15.98 0.12 -7.10
CA VAL A 266 -16.11 1.55 -7.33
C VAL A 266 -17.56 1.89 -7.59
N VAL A 267 -18.13 2.76 -6.76
CA VAL A 267 -19.46 3.32 -6.95
C VAL A 267 -19.28 4.70 -7.60
N LYS A 268 -19.77 4.84 -8.83
CA LYS A 268 -19.65 6.08 -9.62
C LYS A 268 -20.75 7.08 -9.29
#